data_AF-A0A7U6KJQ0-F1
#
_entry.id   AF-A0A7U6KJQ0-F1
#
_cell.length_a   1.000
_cell.length_b   1.000
_cell.length_c   1.000
_cell.angle_alpha   90.00
_cell.angle_beta   90.00
_cell.angle_gamma   90.00
#
_symmetry.space_group_name_H-M   'P 1'
#
loop_
_entity.id
_entity.type
_entity.pdbx_description
1 polymer ?
#
loop_
_entity_poly.entity_id
_entity_poly.type
_entity_poly.pdbx_seq_one_letter_code
_entity_poly.pdbx_strand_id
1 'polypeptide(L)'
;MHVLQNSYLLSHLDLPTIPWQQGFLSTEFDQHMLWTVKNEPVSAEIGLIEGKIGVTAKEAKEFVKHQYDNLGEKRVVLYYPYYTATKSGTIDLNQERSVIEAVEGKIENLSKKHRVDVTMIFRDNDLEIVGNDKFLSEDETLTLIDYCRELKSRCAADLDYGKNIILYWSIVSETKVNMIPKDKTNLIFTKLKII
;
A
#
# COMPACT_ATOMS: atom_id res chain seq x y z
N MET A 1 -3.23 13.27 2.85
CA MET A 1 -2.19 12.84 1.88
C MET A 1 -2.88 11.95 0.86
N HIS A 2 -2.75 12.28 -0.42
CA HIS A 2 -3.59 11.79 -1.52
C HIS A 2 -3.14 10.42 -2.04
N VAL A 3 -4.08 9.52 -2.39
CA VAL A 3 -3.76 8.19 -2.93
C VAL A 3 -2.96 8.32 -4.24
N LEU A 4 -3.35 9.27 -5.10
CA LEU A 4 -2.68 9.53 -6.37
C LEU A 4 -1.22 9.91 -6.18
N GLN A 5 -0.92 10.87 -5.29
CA GLN A 5 0.45 11.34 -5.09
C GLN A 5 1.39 10.21 -4.65
N ASN A 6 0.99 9.36 -3.71
CA ASN A 6 1.83 8.23 -3.30
C ASN A 6 1.96 7.20 -4.41
N SER A 7 0.84 6.86 -5.09
CA SER A 7 0.89 5.89 -6.17
C SER A 7 1.83 6.36 -7.28
N TYR A 8 1.78 7.63 -7.66
CA TYR A 8 2.72 8.19 -8.64
C TYR A 8 4.16 8.08 -8.14
N LEU A 9 4.45 8.53 -6.92
CA LEU A 9 5.81 8.46 -6.37
C LEU A 9 6.37 7.02 -6.35
N LEU A 10 5.55 6.06 -5.93
CA LEU A 10 5.93 4.64 -5.86
C LEU A 10 6.11 4.05 -7.25
N SER A 11 5.23 4.37 -8.21
CA SER A 11 5.35 3.89 -9.59
C SER A 11 6.61 4.44 -10.30
N HIS A 12 7.08 5.65 -9.99
CA HIS A 12 8.35 6.16 -10.53
C HIS A 12 9.58 5.39 -10.01
N LEU A 13 9.42 4.66 -8.90
CA LEU A 13 10.45 3.79 -8.33
C LEU A 13 10.24 2.32 -8.70
N ASP A 14 9.35 2.04 -9.66
CA ASP A 14 8.96 0.69 -10.09
C ASP A 14 8.43 -0.20 -8.95
N LEU A 15 7.92 0.41 -7.88
CA LEU A 15 7.37 -0.32 -6.74
C LEU A 15 5.95 -0.79 -7.04
N PRO A 16 5.61 -2.07 -6.77
CA PRO A 16 4.26 -2.57 -6.94
C PRO A 16 3.33 -1.81 -6.01
N THR A 17 2.27 -1.24 -6.56
CA THR A 17 1.26 -0.49 -5.79
C THR A 17 -0.14 -0.99 -6.14
N ILE A 18 -1.15 -0.44 -5.47
CA ILE A 18 -2.54 -0.79 -5.74
C ILE A 18 -2.88 -0.39 -7.19
N PRO A 19 -3.35 -1.33 -8.04
CA PRO A 19 -3.68 -1.04 -9.43
C PRO A 19 -5.06 -0.37 -9.53
N TRP A 20 -5.13 0.90 -9.13
CA TRP A 20 -6.34 1.70 -9.24
C TRP A 20 -6.66 2.06 -10.69
N GLN A 21 -7.93 2.30 -10.94
CA GLN A 21 -8.46 2.76 -12.23
C GLN A 21 -9.39 3.95 -12.01
N GLN A 22 -9.55 4.78 -13.03
CA GLN A 22 -10.53 5.85 -13.01
C GLN A 22 -11.94 5.28 -13.26
N GLY A 23 -12.85 5.54 -12.34
CA GLY A 23 -14.25 5.16 -12.43
C GLY A 23 -15.06 6.17 -13.24
N PHE A 24 -15.93 5.66 -14.09
CA PHE A 24 -16.89 6.37 -14.92
C PHE A 24 -18.30 5.82 -14.69
N LEU A 25 -19.33 6.51 -15.14
CA LEU A 25 -20.72 6.01 -15.09
C LEU A 25 -20.90 4.67 -15.82
N SER A 26 -20.07 4.41 -16.84
CA SER A 26 -20.01 3.15 -17.59
C SER A 26 -19.16 2.07 -16.93
N THR A 27 -18.49 2.34 -15.80
CA THR A 27 -17.66 1.36 -15.11
C THR A 27 -18.52 0.20 -14.62
N GLU A 28 -18.10 -1.01 -15.02
CA GLU A 28 -18.66 -2.27 -14.58
C GLU A 28 -17.82 -2.82 -13.41
N PHE A 29 -18.50 -3.29 -12.37
CA PHE A 29 -17.88 -3.86 -11.18
C PHE A 29 -18.26 -5.33 -11.09
N ASP A 30 -17.26 -6.22 -10.92
CA ASP A 30 -17.50 -7.64 -10.68
C ASP A 30 -18.30 -7.82 -9.39
N GLN A 31 -19.47 -8.45 -9.51
CA GLN A 31 -20.42 -8.68 -8.43
C GLN A 31 -19.89 -9.66 -7.37
N HIS A 32 -18.87 -10.46 -7.69
CA HIS A 32 -18.28 -11.43 -6.77
C HIS A 32 -17.13 -10.86 -5.95
N MET A 33 -16.76 -9.60 -6.20
CA MET A 33 -15.67 -8.90 -5.53
C MET A 33 -16.19 -7.78 -4.64
N LEU A 34 -15.45 -7.52 -3.55
CA LEU A 34 -15.59 -6.28 -2.81
C LEU A 34 -14.68 -5.21 -3.45
N TRP A 35 -15.09 -3.96 -3.32
CA TRP A 35 -14.48 -2.83 -4.00
C TRP A 35 -14.11 -1.72 -3.03
N THR A 36 -13.07 -0.98 -3.39
CA THR A 36 -12.76 0.32 -2.81
C THR A 36 -13.00 1.37 -3.87
N VAL A 37 -13.79 2.40 -3.54
CA VAL A 37 -14.07 3.56 -4.39
C VAL A 37 -13.81 4.83 -3.58
N LYS A 38 -13.07 5.78 -4.14
CA LYS A 38 -12.73 7.04 -3.48
C LYS A 38 -12.79 8.18 -4.47
N ASN A 39 -13.22 9.36 -4.02
CA ASN A 39 -12.99 10.56 -4.80
C ASN A 39 -11.57 11.10 -4.50
N GLU A 40 -10.92 11.66 -5.50
CA GLU A 40 -9.69 12.42 -5.32
C GLU A 40 -9.86 13.77 -6.02
N PRO A 41 -9.46 14.88 -5.37
CA PRO A 41 -9.57 16.19 -5.96
C PRO A 41 -8.51 16.37 -7.06
N VAL A 42 -8.91 17.03 -8.15
CA VAL A 42 -8.02 17.33 -9.28
C VAL A 42 -7.00 18.44 -8.93
N SER A 43 -7.31 19.29 -7.95
CA SER A 43 -6.40 20.28 -7.39
C SER A 43 -6.44 20.30 -5.86
N ALA A 44 -5.34 20.71 -5.23
CA ALA A 44 -5.17 20.71 -3.78
C ALA A 44 -6.17 21.60 -3.01
N GLU A 45 -6.95 22.44 -3.71
CA GLU A 45 -7.88 23.40 -3.12
C GLU A 45 -9.31 22.85 -2.96
N ILE A 46 -9.63 21.66 -3.48
CA ILE A 46 -11.02 21.20 -3.59
C ILE A 46 -11.36 20.11 -2.56
N GLY A 47 -11.93 20.53 -1.42
CA GLY A 47 -12.88 19.80 -0.56
C GLY A 47 -12.50 18.43 0.04
N LEU A 48 -13.47 17.83 0.74
CA LEU A 48 -13.32 16.57 1.50
C LEU A 48 -13.07 15.36 0.59
N ILE A 49 -12.14 14.49 0.99
CA ILE A 49 -11.93 13.17 0.38
C ILE A 49 -12.95 12.20 0.99
N GLU A 50 -13.82 11.65 0.17
CA GLU A 50 -14.79 10.62 0.53
C GLU A 50 -14.41 9.30 -0.11
N GLY A 51 -14.73 8.21 0.57
CA GLY A 51 -14.53 6.89 0.01
C GLY A 51 -15.33 5.82 0.73
N LYS A 52 -15.65 4.77 -0.03
CA LYS A 52 -16.19 3.51 0.49
C LYS A 52 -15.15 2.42 0.30
N ILE A 53 -14.95 1.59 1.32
CA ILE A 53 -13.92 0.56 1.36
C ILE A 53 -14.60 -0.77 1.70
N GLY A 54 -14.32 -1.82 0.91
CA GLY A 54 -14.86 -3.15 1.16
C GLY A 54 -16.36 -3.25 0.88
N VAL A 55 -16.85 -2.55 -0.13
CA VAL A 55 -18.28 -2.50 -0.47
C VAL A 55 -18.62 -3.36 -1.68
N THR A 56 -19.90 -3.71 -1.82
CA THR A 56 -20.38 -4.48 -2.96
C THR A 56 -20.28 -3.70 -4.27
N ALA A 57 -20.30 -4.40 -5.40
CA ALA A 57 -20.35 -3.78 -6.72
C ALA A 57 -21.52 -2.79 -6.90
N LYS A 58 -22.68 -3.09 -6.32
CA LYS A 58 -23.85 -2.19 -6.32
C LYS A 58 -23.54 -0.88 -5.59
N GLU A 59 -23.03 -0.95 -4.38
CA GLU A 59 -22.69 0.22 -3.57
C GLU A 59 -21.56 1.05 -4.19
N ALA A 60 -20.60 0.39 -4.86
CA ALA A 60 -19.53 1.05 -5.61
C ALA A 60 -20.10 1.83 -6.80
N LYS A 61 -21.01 1.24 -7.57
CA LYS A 61 -21.67 1.89 -8.72
C LYS A 61 -22.54 3.08 -8.27
N GLU A 62 -23.27 2.92 -7.17
CA GLU A 62 -24.03 4.01 -6.54
C GLU A 62 -23.13 5.16 -6.09
N PHE A 63 -21.97 4.85 -5.50
CA PHE A 63 -20.99 5.88 -5.11
C PHE A 63 -20.47 6.62 -6.34
N VAL A 64 -20.02 5.92 -7.39
CA VAL A 64 -19.54 6.57 -8.63
C VAL A 64 -20.61 7.51 -9.18
N LYS A 65 -21.85 7.03 -9.32
CA LYS A 65 -22.96 7.84 -9.82
C LYS A 65 -23.18 9.10 -8.96
N HIS A 66 -23.24 8.95 -7.64
CA HIS A 66 -23.41 10.07 -6.73
C HIS A 66 -22.30 11.11 -6.86
N GLN A 67 -21.04 10.69 -7.04
CA GLN A 67 -19.93 11.62 -7.21
C GLN A 67 -20.02 12.39 -8.54
N TYR A 68 -20.40 11.72 -9.63
CA TYR A 68 -20.64 12.37 -10.92
C TYR A 68 -21.79 13.38 -10.88
N ASP A 69 -22.93 13.00 -10.29
CA ASP A 69 -24.13 13.83 -10.23
C ASP A 69 -23.92 15.11 -9.38
N ASN A 70 -23.10 15.03 -8.32
CA ASN A 70 -22.96 16.13 -7.34
C ASN A 70 -21.69 16.98 -7.47
N LEU A 71 -20.60 16.42 -8.01
CA LEU A 71 -19.28 17.07 -7.98
C LEU A 71 -18.75 17.41 -9.37
N GLY A 72 -19.37 16.90 -10.43
CA GLY A 72 -19.03 17.17 -11.82
C GLY A 72 -17.57 16.83 -12.17
N GLU A 73 -17.04 17.44 -13.23
CA GLU A 73 -15.72 17.14 -13.80
C GLU A 73 -14.52 17.55 -12.91
N LYS A 74 -14.76 18.17 -11.74
CA LYS A 74 -13.69 18.70 -10.87
C LYS A 74 -13.04 17.63 -9.98
N ARG A 75 -13.52 16.39 -10.04
CA ARG A 75 -13.02 15.26 -9.25
C ARG A 75 -12.88 14.01 -10.10
N VAL A 76 -11.89 13.20 -9.73
CA VAL A 76 -11.71 11.86 -10.29
C VAL A 76 -12.20 10.86 -9.27
N VAL A 77 -13.01 9.90 -9.70
CA VAL A 77 -13.32 8.73 -8.88
C VAL A 77 -12.30 7.66 -9.18
N LEU A 78 -11.62 7.17 -8.15
CA LEU A 78 -10.71 6.03 -8.26
C LEU A 78 -11.41 4.80 -7.72
N TYR A 79 -11.18 3.66 -8.37
CA TYR A 79 -11.61 2.37 -7.87
C TYR A 79 -10.55 1.28 -8.02
N TYR A 80 -10.63 0.28 -7.16
CA TYR A 80 -9.81 -0.94 -7.18
C TYR A 80 -10.49 -2.03 -6.33
N PRO A 81 -10.13 -3.31 -6.53
CA PRO A 81 -10.58 -4.38 -5.64
C PRO A 81 -10.28 -4.08 -4.18
N TYR A 82 -11.16 -4.46 -3.26
CA TYR A 82 -10.86 -4.39 -1.85
C TYR A 82 -9.81 -5.44 -1.47
N TYR A 83 -8.79 -5.01 -0.74
CA TYR A 83 -7.68 -5.84 -0.33
C TYR A 83 -7.72 -6.11 1.18
N THR A 84 -7.49 -7.37 1.55
CA THR A 84 -7.21 -7.78 2.92
C THR A 84 -5.72 -8.05 3.05
N ALA A 85 -5.10 -7.45 4.06
CA ALA A 85 -3.69 -7.65 4.36
C ALA A 85 -3.53 -8.85 5.29
N THR A 86 -2.64 -9.78 4.92
CA THR A 86 -2.23 -10.89 5.78
C THR A 86 -1.06 -10.48 6.67
N LYS A 87 -0.14 -9.68 6.10
CA LYS A 87 1.01 -9.09 6.78
C LYS A 87 1.22 -7.67 6.27
N SER A 88 1.66 -6.78 7.13
CA SER A 88 2.04 -5.42 6.80
C SER A 88 3.32 -5.05 7.51
N GLY A 89 3.97 -3.99 7.05
CA GLY A 89 5.20 -3.57 7.70
C GLY A 89 5.77 -2.29 7.16
N THR A 90 6.94 -1.97 7.70
CA THR A 90 7.77 -0.85 7.26
C THR A 90 9.13 -1.35 6.78
N ILE A 91 9.72 -0.57 5.89
CA ILE A 91 11.14 -0.65 5.54
C ILE A 91 11.73 0.71 5.89
N ASP A 92 12.75 0.75 6.74
CA ASP A 92 13.55 1.94 7.02
C ASP A 92 14.94 1.75 6.43
N LEU A 93 15.29 2.61 5.46
CA LEU A 93 16.58 2.63 4.78
C LEU A 93 17.38 3.85 5.20
N ASN A 94 18.60 3.61 5.65
CA ASN A 94 19.64 4.62 5.78
C ASN A 94 20.96 4.10 5.19
N GLN A 95 22.03 4.89 5.20
CA GLN A 95 23.32 4.44 4.65
C GLN A 95 23.84 3.16 5.33
N GLU A 96 23.82 3.13 6.65
CA GLU A 96 24.47 2.08 7.46
C GLU A 96 23.76 0.73 7.40
N ARG A 97 22.43 0.75 7.38
CA ARG A 97 21.63 -0.45 7.55
C ARG A 97 20.30 -0.34 6.84
N SER A 98 19.55 -1.41 6.83
CA SER A 98 18.11 -1.26 6.69
C SER A 98 17.35 -2.22 7.56
N VAL A 99 16.13 -1.80 7.88
CA VAL A 99 15.30 -2.42 8.91
C VAL A 99 13.95 -2.72 8.28
N ILE A 100 13.58 -3.99 8.28
CA ILE A 100 12.24 -4.44 7.92
C ILE A 100 11.53 -4.79 9.22
N GLU A 101 10.41 -4.13 9.49
CA GLU A 101 9.50 -4.53 10.57
C GLU A 101 8.22 -5.09 9.95
N ALA A 102 7.70 -6.16 10.53
CA ALA A 102 6.46 -6.77 10.08
C ALA A 102 5.50 -7.03 11.24
N VAL A 103 4.21 -6.96 10.92
CA VAL A 103 3.10 -7.26 11.82
C VAL A 103 2.01 -8.03 11.07
N GLU A 104 1.31 -8.87 11.82
CA GLU A 104 0.13 -9.58 11.34
C GLU A 104 -1.00 -8.61 10.97
N GLY A 105 -1.61 -8.84 9.82
CA GLY A 105 -2.76 -8.08 9.34
C GLY A 105 -2.37 -6.70 8.81
N LYS A 106 -3.08 -5.66 9.24
CA LYS A 106 -2.96 -4.31 8.69
C LYS A 106 -1.87 -3.49 9.38
N ILE A 107 -1.31 -2.51 8.66
CA ILE A 107 -0.24 -1.63 9.12
C ILE A 107 -0.56 -0.87 10.41
N GLU A 108 -1.84 -0.54 10.68
CA GLU A 108 -2.25 0.13 11.92
C GLU A 108 -2.01 -0.73 13.17
N ASN A 109 -1.77 -2.03 13.01
CA ASN A 109 -1.40 -2.89 14.13
C ASN A 109 -0.02 -2.53 14.71
N LEU A 110 0.91 -1.98 13.92
CA LEU A 110 2.20 -1.50 14.43
C LEU A 110 2.00 -0.43 15.50
N SER A 111 1.16 0.57 15.23
CA SER A 111 0.93 1.69 16.15
C SER A 111 -0.08 1.38 17.25
N LYS A 112 -1.17 0.67 16.93
CA LYS A 112 -2.25 0.42 17.90
C LYS A 112 -1.88 -0.63 18.94
N LYS A 113 -1.08 -1.63 18.56
CA LYS A 113 -0.74 -2.75 19.46
C LYS A 113 0.67 -2.65 20.02
N HIS A 114 1.49 -1.68 19.58
CA HIS A 114 2.93 -1.65 19.84
C HIS A 114 3.58 -3.02 19.58
N ARG A 115 3.04 -3.75 18.58
CA ARG A 115 3.40 -5.14 18.29
C ARG A 115 4.16 -5.14 16.99
N VAL A 116 5.41 -5.54 17.08
CA VAL A 116 6.23 -5.96 15.94
C VAL A 116 6.39 -7.46 16.08
N ASP A 117 5.94 -8.22 15.09
CA ASP A 117 6.04 -9.69 15.10
C ASP A 117 7.45 -10.16 14.76
N VAL A 118 8.12 -9.44 13.85
CA VAL A 118 9.52 -9.64 13.52
C VAL A 118 10.16 -8.32 13.07
N THR A 119 11.40 -8.11 13.50
CA THR A 119 12.30 -7.07 13.01
C THR A 119 13.51 -7.76 12.38
N MET A 120 13.83 -7.41 11.14
CA MET A 120 15.02 -7.86 10.44
C MET A 120 15.92 -6.66 10.18
N ILE A 121 17.15 -6.71 10.67
CA ILE A 121 18.14 -5.65 10.51
C ILE A 121 19.27 -6.20 9.66
N PHE A 122 19.55 -5.54 8.54
CA PHE A 122 20.61 -5.95 7.63
C PHE A 122 21.65 -4.85 7.46
N ARG A 123 22.91 -5.27 7.55
CA ARG A 123 24.11 -4.44 7.43
C ARG A 123 25.07 -5.19 6.51
N ASP A 124 25.25 -4.71 5.27
CA ASP A 124 26.05 -5.38 4.25
C ASP A 124 25.68 -6.87 4.07
N ASN A 125 26.37 -7.77 4.78
CA ASN A 125 26.20 -9.22 4.75
C ASN A 125 25.69 -9.83 6.06
N ASP A 126 25.44 -9.03 7.09
CA ASP A 126 24.93 -9.47 8.39
C ASP A 126 23.41 -9.28 8.45
N LEU A 127 22.69 -10.31 8.90
CA LEU A 127 21.24 -10.31 9.07
C LEU A 127 20.93 -10.68 10.52
N GLU A 128 20.43 -9.71 11.26
CA GLU A 128 19.95 -9.87 12.62
C GLU A 128 18.42 -9.97 12.60
N ILE A 129 17.86 -10.99 13.23
CA ILE A 129 16.41 -11.20 13.33
C ILE A 129 16.00 -11.17 14.80
N VAL A 130 15.05 -10.29 15.12
CA VAL A 130 14.47 -10.15 16.46
C VAL A 130 12.97 -10.44 16.39
N GLY A 131 12.49 -11.37 17.22
CA GLY A 131 11.09 -11.80 17.23
C GLY A 131 10.89 -13.16 16.57
N ASN A 132 9.78 -13.35 15.87
CA ASN A 132 9.44 -14.61 15.21
C ASN A 132 10.11 -14.71 13.83
N ASP A 133 11.23 -15.43 13.77
CA ASP A 133 12.01 -15.67 12.55
C ASP A 133 11.26 -16.42 11.43
N LYS A 134 10.14 -17.07 11.76
CA LYS A 134 9.26 -17.76 10.81
C LYS A 134 8.02 -16.94 10.44
N PHE A 135 7.93 -15.69 10.89
CA PHE A 135 6.78 -14.85 10.61
C PHE A 135 6.64 -14.55 9.11
N LEU A 136 7.77 -14.24 8.46
CA LEU A 136 7.86 -14.14 7.00
C LEU A 136 8.34 -15.47 6.42
N SER A 137 7.82 -15.85 5.26
CA SER A 137 8.39 -16.97 4.51
C SER A 137 9.76 -16.58 3.93
N GLU A 138 10.52 -17.58 3.49
CA GLU A 138 11.80 -17.34 2.82
C GLU A 138 11.62 -16.45 1.57
N ASP A 139 10.64 -16.76 0.71
CA ASP A 139 10.34 -15.97 -0.48
C ASP A 139 9.94 -14.52 -0.15
N GLU A 140 9.11 -14.32 0.87
CA GLU A 140 8.71 -12.98 1.32
C GLU A 140 9.92 -12.19 1.83
N THR A 141 10.79 -12.86 2.59
CA THR A 141 12.01 -12.28 3.15
C THR A 141 12.98 -11.85 2.06
N LEU A 142 13.29 -12.76 1.12
CA LEU A 142 14.17 -12.48 -0.02
C LEU A 142 13.62 -11.33 -0.87
N THR A 143 12.32 -11.37 -1.18
CA THR A 143 11.66 -10.31 -1.96
C THR A 143 11.81 -8.94 -1.28
N LEU A 144 11.56 -8.85 0.03
CA LEU A 144 11.69 -7.58 0.76
C LEU A 144 13.15 -7.10 0.81
N ILE A 145 14.11 -8.00 1.01
CA ILE A 145 15.55 -7.67 1.00
C ILE A 145 15.97 -7.14 -0.37
N ASP A 146 15.51 -7.75 -1.46
CA ASP A 146 15.83 -7.31 -2.81
C ASP A 146 15.29 -5.91 -3.10
N TYR A 147 14.05 -5.60 -2.68
CA TYR A 147 13.54 -4.23 -2.74
C TYR A 147 14.39 -3.25 -1.92
N CYS A 148 14.90 -3.65 -0.75
CA CYS A 148 15.77 -2.78 0.04
C CYS A 148 17.08 -2.45 -0.68
N ARG A 149 17.71 -3.46 -1.31
CA ARG A 149 18.94 -3.28 -2.09
C ARG A 149 18.71 -2.37 -3.30
N GLU A 150 17.63 -2.62 -4.03
CA GLU A 150 17.28 -1.84 -5.22
C GLU A 150 16.98 -0.38 -4.85
N LEU A 151 16.18 -0.15 -3.82
CA LEU A 151 15.83 1.20 -3.36
C LEU A 151 17.03 1.96 -2.80
N LYS A 152 17.93 1.29 -2.08
CA LYS A 152 19.20 1.90 -1.66
C LYS A 152 20.01 2.40 -2.84
N SER A 153 20.07 1.62 -3.92
CA SER A 153 20.76 2.03 -5.15
C SER A 153 20.06 3.22 -5.83
N ARG A 154 18.73 3.15 -5.99
CA ARG A 154 17.94 4.19 -6.67
C ARG A 154 17.92 5.52 -5.91
N CYS A 155 17.98 5.47 -4.58
CA CYS A 155 17.93 6.65 -3.72
C CYS A 155 19.27 6.98 -3.06
N ALA A 156 20.39 6.51 -3.63
CA ALA A 156 21.73 6.70 -3.08
C ALA A 156 22.04 8.17 -2.76
N ALA A 157 21.66 9.09 -3.65
CA ALA A 157 21.87 10.52 -3.42
C ALA A 157 21.18 11.02 -2.13
N ASP A 158 19.92 10.66 -1.91
CA ASP A 158 19.20 11.07 -0.70
C ASP A 158 19.84 10.47 0.57
N LEU A 159 20.23 9.20 0.50
CA LEU A 159 20.93 8.51 1.60
C LEU A 159 22.30 9.17 1.88
N ASP A 160 23.03 9.56 0.84
CA ASP A 160 24.34 10.23 0.94
C ASP A 160 24.26 11.63 1.57
N TYR A 161 23.11 12.29 1.48
CA TYR A 161 22.83 13.50 2.23
C TYR A 161 22.35 13.24 3.68
N GLY A 162 22.40 11.99 4.14
CA GLY A 162 22.01 11.59 5.50
C GLY A 162 20.51 11.48 5.71
N LYS A 163 19.71 11.39 4.65
CA LYS A 163 18.26 11.20 4.76
C LYS A 163 17.92 9.73 5.01
N ASN A 164 16.78 9.50 5.66
CA ASN A 164 16.19 8.18 5.83
C ASN A 164 14.98 8.00 4.91
N ILE A 165 14.82 6.80 4.37
CA ILE A 165 13.70 6.46 3.50
C ILE A 165 12.83 5.43 4.20
N ILE A 166 11.57 5.80 4.46
CA ILE A 166 10.61 4.92 5.09
C ILE A 166 9.53 4.52 4.10
N LEU A 167 9.43 3.22 3.82
CA LEU A 167 8.36 2.64 3.02
C LEU A 167 7.37 1.87 3.87
N TYR A 168 6.12 1.87 3.43
CA TYR A 168 5.04 1.09 4.03
C TYR A 168 4.56 0.05 3.04
N TRP A 169 4.61 -1.22 3.44
CA TRP A 169 4.29 -2.35 2.59
C TRP A 169 3.21 -3.24 3.20
N SER A 170 2.57 -4.04 2.35
CA SER A 170 1.60 -5.05 2.77
C SER A 170 1.56 -6.20 1.78
N ILE A 171 1.42 -7.42 2.30
CA ILE A 171 1.08 -8.60 1.53
C ILE A 171 -0.44 -8.72 1.57
N VAL A 172 -1.06 -8.62 0.40
CA VAL A 172 -2.50 -8.46 0.27
C VAL A 172 -3.13 -9.43 -0.71
N SER A 173 -4.38 -9.79 -0.43
CA SER A 173 -5.24 -10.54 -1.34
C SER A 173 -6.47 -9.71 -1.69
N GLU A 174 -6.87 -9.75 -2.96
CA GLU A 174 -8.18 -9.23 -3.34
C GLU A 174 -9.27 -10.02 -2.61
N THR A 175 -10.35 -9.36 -2.23
CA THR A 175 -11.36 -9.93 -1.34
C THR A 175 -12.69 -10.08 -2.07
N LYS A 176 -13.22 -11.31 -2.07
CA LYS A 176 -14.54 -11.64 -2.59
C LYS A 176 -15.63 -11.14 -1.64
N VAL A 177 -16.86 -11.14 -2.13
CA VAL A 177 -18.05 -10.95 -1.27
C VAL A 177 -18.00 -11.93 -0.08
N ASN A 178 -18.55 -11.51 1.06
CA ASN A 178 -18.47 -12.19 2.36
C ASN A 178 -17.09 -12.15 3.04
N MET A 179 -16.22 -11.20 2.66
CA MET A 179 -14.90 -10.99 3.28
C MET A 179 -13.94 -12.18 3.11
N ILE A 180 -14.07 -12.93 2.00
CA ILE A 180 -13.23 -14.08 1.71
C ILE A 180 -12.05 -13.64 0.84
N PRO A 181 -10.79 -13.68 1.33
CA PRO A 181 -9.62 -13.34 0.52
C PRO A 181 -9.43 -14.37 -0.62
N LYS A 182 -8.90 -13.93 -1.76
CA LYS A 182 -8.38 -14.84 -2.80
C LYS A 182 -7.08 -15.48 -2.31
N ASP A 183 -6.80 -16.70 -2.79
CA ASP A 183 -5.59 -17.45 -2.42
C ASP A 183 -4.31 -16.76 -2.87
N LYS A 184 -4.35 -16.05 -4.00
CA LYS A 184 -3.20 -15.30 -4.52
C LYS A 184 -2.98 -14.03 -3.71
N THR A 185 -1.80 -13.93 -3.10
CA THR A 185 -1.29 -12.73 -2.44
C THR A 185 -0.37 -11.93 -3.38
N ASN A 186 -0.23 -10.65 -3.12
CA ASN A 186 0.74 -9.77 -3.77
C ASN A 186 1.38 -8.84 -2.74
N LEU A 187 2.67 -8.56 -2.88
CA LEU A 187 3.32 -7.48 -2.14
C LEU A 187 2.98 -6.14 -2.79
N ILE A 188 2.51 -5.18 -2.00
CA ILE A 188 2.27 -3.81 -2.43
C ILE A 188 2.94 -2.81 -1.49
N PHE A 189 3.36 -1.69 -2.05
CA PHE A 189 3.79 -0.49 -1.34
C PHE A 189 2.67 0.55 -1.40
N THR A 190 2.45 1.22 -0.28
CA THR A 190 1.32 2.15 -0.10
C THR A 190 1.76 3.58 0.20
N LYS A 191 2.98 3.74 0.71
CA LYS A 191 3.54 5.04 1.06
C LYS A 191 5.06 5.00 1.10
N LEU A 192 5.67 6.10 0.71
CA LEU A 192 7.08 6.40 0.89
C LEU A 192 7.22 7.75 1.58
N LYS A 193 8.21 7.87 2.46
CA LYS A 193 8.64 9.13 3.07
C LYS A 193 10.15 9.23 2.97
N ILE A 194 10.64 10.43 2.67
CA ILE A 194 12.04 10.78 2.81
C ILE A 194 12.11 11.79 3.97
N ILE A 195 12.91 11.48 4.99
CA ILE A 195 13.00 12.23 6.25
C ILE A 195 14.44 12.66 6.47
#